data_AF-A0A5B7EGX6-F1
#
_entry.id   AF-A0A5B7EGX6-F1
#
_cell.length_a   1.000
_cell.length_b   1.000
_cell.length_c   1.000
_cell.angle_alpha   90.00
_cell.angle_beta   90.00
_cell.angle_gamma   90.00
#
_symmetry.space_group_name_H-M   'P 1'
#
loop_
_entity.id
_entity.type
_entity.pdbx_description
1 polymer ?
#
loop_
_entity_poly.entity_id
_entity_poly.type
_entity_poly.pdbx_seq_one_letter_code
_entity_poly.pdbx_strand_id
1 'polypeptide(L)'
;MVFGRVHRLFLQVMLERRTVDEIEAQRVLTNCCKEFGEPLQQLEPFVYEVNKELESVELALKTTVEEREHSDCPCLVLVNLMTGKANRWVC
;
A
#
# COMPACT_ATOMS: atom_id res chain seq x y z
N MET A 1 10.66 8.81 8.30
CA MET A 1 11.24 9.41 7.07
C MET A 1 10.25 10.47 6.60
N VAL A 2 10.68 11.52 5.90
CA VAL A 2 9.72 12.49 5.35
C VAL A 2 8.99 11.86 4.17
N PHE A 3 7.67 12.00 4.11
CA PHE A 3 6.88 11.53 2.98
C PHE A 3 7.40 12.11 1.66
N GLY A 4 7.73 11.22 0.73
CA GLY A 4 8.63 11.52 -0.39
C GLY A 4 8.19 10.91 -1.72
N ARG A 5 9.09 10.95 -2.71
CA ARG A 5 8.80 10.48 -4.08
C ARG A 5 8.50 8.98 -4.12
N VAL A 6 9.24 8.17 -3.36
CA VAL A 6 8.99 6.72 -3.21
C VAL A 6 7.58 6.47 -2.68
N HIS A 7 7.15 7.20 -1.65
CA HIS A 7 5.83 7.05 -1.02
C HIS A 7 4.70 7.37 -2.00
N ARG A 8 4.85 8.46 -2.77
CA ARG A 8 3.86 8.86 -3.79
C ARG A 8 3.75 7.84 -4.91
N LEU A 9 4.88 7.34 -5.42
CA LEU A 9 4.89 6.34 -6.48
C LEU A 9 4.30 5.00 -6.00
N PHE A 10 4.64 4.58 -4.78
CA PHE A 10 4.05 3.40 -4.18
C PHE A 10 2.52 3.54 -4.06
N LEU A 11 2.03 4.68 -3.59
CA LEU A 11 0.60 4.96 -3.49
C LEU A 11 -0.11 4.98 -4.84
N GLN A 12 0.53 5.49 -5.90
CA GLN A 12 -0.02 5.42 -7.25
C GLN A 12 -0.27 3.97 -7.67
N VAL A 13 0.69 3.09 -7.43
CA VAL A 13 0.53 1.65 -7.70
C VAL A 13 -0.59 1.03 -6.85
N MET A 14 -0.70 1.40 -5.58
CA MET A 14 -1.77 0.92 -4.69
C MET A 14 -3.16 1.47 -5.05
N LEU A 15 -3.24 2.62 -5.74
CA LEU A 15 -4.50 3.18 -6.24
C LEU A 15 -4.96 2.48 -7.52
N GLU A 16 -4.02 2.05 -8.36
CA GLU A 16 -4.32 1.30 -9.59
C GLU A 16 -4.71 -0.16 -9.29
N ARG A 17 -4.10 -0.76 -8.25
CA ARG A 17 -4.31 -2.17 -7.90
C ARG A 17 -5.34 -2.31 -6.79
N ARG A 18 -6.28 -3.24 -6.98
CA ARG A 18 -7.36 -3.48 -6.01
C ARG A 18 -6.85 -4.06 -4.69
N THR A 19 -5.96 -5.05 -4.77
CA THR A 19 -5.29 -5.71 -3.66
C THR A 19 -3.86 -6.03 -4.10
N VAL A 20 -2.91 -5.94 -3.17
CA VAL A 20 -1.50 -6.28 -3.41
C VAL A 20 -1.04 -7.17 -2.28
N ASP A 21 -0.56 -8.38 -2.55
CA ASP A 21 -0.02 -9.24 -1.50
C ASP A 21 1.29 -8.68 -0.90
N GLU A 22 1.68 -9.13 0.28
CA GLU A 22 2.88 -8.58 0.94
C GLU A 22 4.17 -8.75 0.13
N ILE A 23 4.31 -9.86 -0.61
CA ILE A 23 5.49 -10.14 -1.45
C ILE A 23 5.53 -9.13 -2.60
N GLU A 24 4.39 -8.91 -3.25
CA GLU A 24 4.24 -7.95 -4.31
C GLU A 24 4.43 -6.52 -3.81
N ALA A 25 3.90 -6.17 -2.64
CA ALA A 25 4.09 -4.86 -2.04
C ALA A 25 5.57 -4.59 -1.73
N GLN A 26 6.30 -5.58 -1.18
CA GLN A 26 7.73 -5.46 -0.96
C GLN A 26 8.50 -5.31 -2.29
N ARG A 27 8.07 -5.98 -3.36
CA ARG A 27 8.66 -5.81 -4.71
C ARG A 27 8.39 -4.41 -5.27
N VAL A 28 7.17 -3.90 -5.13
CA VAL A 28 6.82 -2.53 -5.55
C VAL A 28 7.68 -1.52 -4.81
N LEU A 29 7.76 -1.61 -3.47
CA LEU A 29 8.62 -0.74 -2.66
C LEU A 29 10.08 -0.79 -3.10
N THR A 30 10.61 -1.99 -3.33
CA THR A 30 11.99 -2.18 -3.83
C THR A 30 12.20 -1.48 -5.17
N ASN A 31 11.25 -1.58 -6.09
CA ASN A 31 11.33 -0.92 -7.39
C ASN A 31 11.25 0.60 -7.26
N CYS A 32 10.36 1.12 -6.41
CA CYS A 32 10.25 2.56 -6.15
C CYS A 32 11.55 3.12 -5.53
N CYS A 33 12.16 2.42 -4.57
CA CYS A 33 13.45 2.82 -3.99
C CYS A 33 14.56 2.85 -5.05
N LYS A 34 14.64 1.82 -5.90
CA LYS A 34 15.64 1.73 -6.98
C LYS A 34 15.51 2.88 -7.99
N GLU A 35 14.29 3.21 -8.38
CA GLU A 35 14.02 4.30 -9.34
C GLU A 35 14.59 5.65 -8.87
N PHE A 36 14.53 5.92 -7.56
CA PHE A 36 15.01 7.19 -6.99
C PHE A 36 16.39 7.10 -6.35
N GLY A 37 17.08 5.95 -6.43
CA GLY A 37 18.35 5.71 -5.75
C GLY A 37 18.26 5.81 -4.22
N GLU A 38 17.08 5.57 -3.66
CA GLU A 38 16.84 5.60 -2.22
C GLU A 38 17.21 4.26 -1.56
N PRO A 39 17.62 4.26 -0.28
CA PRO A 39 17.92 3.04 0.45
C PRO A 39 16.70 2.12 0.52
N LEU A 40 16.95 0.80 0.49
CA LEU A 40 15.89 -0.18 0.62
C LEU A 40 15.23 -0.06 2.01
N GLN A 41 13.91 0.03 2.00
CA GLN A 41 13.11 0.14 3.22
C GLN A 41 12.37 -1.18 3.49
N GLN A 42 12.09 -1.44 4.77
CA GLN A 42 11.19 -2.51 5.19
C GLN A 42 9.75 -2.06 4.97
N LEU A 43 8.90 -2.97 4.49
CA LEU A 43 7.52 -2.66 4.12
C LEU A 43 6.69 -2.12 5.30
N GLU A 44 6.76 -2.75 6.47
CA GLU A 44 5.92 -2.38 7.61
C GLU A 44 6.20 -0.95 8.14
N PRO A 45 7.47 -0.55 8.43
CA PRO A 45 7.80 0.84 8.76
C PRO A 45 7.42 1.83 7.66
N PHE A 46 7.58 1.43 6.39
CA PHE A 46 7.23 2.27 5.26
C PHE A 46 5.72 2.52 5.17
N VAL A 47 4.90 1.47 5.29
CA VAL A 47 3.43 1.58 5.28
C VAL A 47 2.94 2.43 6.46
N TYR A 48 3.57 2.32 7.62
CA TYR A 48 3.25 3.16 8.77
C TYR A 48 3.44 4.66 8.47
N GLU A 49 4.55 5.04 7.84
CA GLU A 49 4.81 6.43 7.46
C GLU A 49 3.86 6.91 6.35
N VAL A 50 3.49 6.04 5.41
CA VAL A 50 2.46 6.34 4.41
C VAL A 50 1.10 6.59 5.07
N ASN A 51 0.71 5.77 6.04
CA ASN A 51 -0.59 5.87 6.70
C ASN A 51 -0.74 7.16 7.51
N LYS A 52 0.31 7.65 8.15
CA LYS A 52 0.29 8.97 8.83
C LYS A 52 -0.17 10.10 7.90
N GLU A 53 0.22 10.04 6.64
CA GLU A 53 -0.15 11.05 5.64
C GLU A 53 -1.55 10.79 5.08
N LEU A 54 -1.89 9.52 4.84
CA LEU A 54 -3.21 9.13 4.34
C LEU A 54 -4.35 9.43 5.33
N GLU A 55 -4.09 9.35 6.63
CA GLU A 55 -5.08 9.66 7.66
C GLU A 55 -5.61 11.10 7.53
N SER A 56 -4.79 12.04 7.05
CA SER A 56 -5.21 13.43 6.80
C SER A 56 -6.30 13.58 5.72
N VAL A 57 -6.45 12.56 4.87
CA VAL A 57 -7.45 12.49 3.79
C VAL A 57 -8.41 11.31 3.97
N GLU A 58 -8.53 10.79 5.20
CA GLU A 58 -9.44 9.71 5.55
C GLU A 58 -9.21 8.42 4.73
N LEU A 59 -7.94 8.11 4.44
CA LEU A 59 -7.51 6.88 3.79
C LEU A 59 -6.53 6.11 4.69
N ALA A 60 -6.42 4.80 4.50
CA ALA A 60 -5.36 3.99 5.10
C ALA A 60 -5.08 2.74 4.27
N LEU A 61 -3.82 2.34 4.19
CA LEU A 61 -3.42 1.00 3.77
C LEU A 61 -3.62 0.04 4.95
N LYS A 62 -4.46 -0.97 4.76
CA LYS A 62 -4.71 -2.02 5.75
C LYS A 62 -4.35 -3.38 5.18
N THR A 63 -3.76 -4.22 6.02
CA THR A 63 -3.62 -5.65 5.72
C THR A 63 -4.97 -6.33 5.96
N THR A 64 -5.43 -7.07 4.96
CA THR A 64 -6.63 -7.90 5.00
C THR A 64 -6.23 -9.30 4.54
N VAL A 65 -6.96 -10.32 4.98
CA VAL A 65 -6.80 -11.66 4.43
C VAL A 65 -7.76 -11.78 3.26
N GLU A 66 -7.22 -12.00 2.06
CA GLU A 66 -8.04 -12.37 0.91
C GLU A 66 -8.11 -13.91 0.88
N GLU A 67 -9.30 -14.46 1.11
CA GLU A 67 -9.57 -15.89 0.96
C GLU A 67 -9.44 -16.25 -0.53
N ARG A 68 -8.28 -16.78 -0.92
CA ARG A 68 -8.09 -17.38 -2.26
C ARG A 68 -8.34 -18.87 -2.16
N GLU A 69 -8.82 -19.47 -3.25
CA GLU A 69 -9.20 -20.90 -3.32
C GLU A 69 -8.14 -21.88 -2.78
N HIS A 70 -6.87 -21.48 -2.71
CA HIS A 70 -5.75 -22.35 -2.30
C HIS A 70 -4.83 -21.76 -1.21
N SER A 71 -5.08 -20.53 -0.72
CA SER A 71 -4.36 -19.98 0.44
C SER A 71 -4.96 -18.66 0.94
N ASP A 72 -4.97 -18.50 2.26
CA ASP A 72 -5.15 -17.21 2.90
C ASP A 72 -3.87 -16.39 2.74
N CYS A 73 -3.89 -15.39 1.86
CA CYS A 73 -2.75 -14.50 1.66
C CYS A 73 -3.03 -13.14 2.31
N PRO A 74 -2.12 -12.63 3.16
CA PRO A 74 -2.20 -11.26 3.62
C PRO A 74 -1.98 -10.31 2.44
N CYS A 75 -2.95 -9.43 2.24
CA CYS A 75 -2.98 -8.44 1.17
C CYS A 75 -3.12 -7.04 1.76
N LEU A 76 -2.33 -6.10 1.23
CA LEU A 76 -2.49 -4.67 1.45
C LEU A 76 -3.59 -4.12 0.54
N VAL A 77 -4.48 -3.35 1.14
CA VAL A 77 -5.63 -2.76 0.48
C VAL A 77 -5.78 -1.31 0.93
N LEU A 78 -6.04 -0.40 0.00
CA LEU A 78 -6.37 0.98 0.33
C LEU A 78 -7.83 1.06 0.76
N VAL A 79 -8.08 1.56 1.98
CA VAL A 79 -9.39 1.64 2.60
C VAL A 79 -9.74 3.10 2.85
N ASN A 80 -10.98 3.47 2.54
CA ASN A 80 -11.56 4.73 2.94
C ASN A 80 -12.07 4.61 4.39
N LEU A 81 -11.52 5.42 5.28
CA LEU A 81 -11.81 5.38 6.72
C LEU A 81 -13.24 5.84 7.03
N MET A 82 -13.79 6.79 6.27
CA MET A 82 -15.18 7.27 6.45
C MET A 82 -16.23 6.19 6.18
N THR A 83 -16.00 5.35 5.17
CA THR A 83 -16.96 4.32 4.74
C THR A 83 -16.61 2.92 5.23
N GLY A 84 -15.37 2.72 5.71
CA GLY A 84 -14.81 1.41 6.01
C GLY A 84 -14.63 0.51 4.77
N LYS A 85 -14.83 1.04 3.56
CA LYS A 85 -14.77 0.26 2.32
C LYS A 85 -13.39 0.36 1.69
N ALA A 86 -12.89 -0.78 1.22
CA ALA A 86 -11.77 -0.80 0.29
C ALA A 86 -12.10 0.00 -0.97
N ASN A 87 -11.10 0.69 -1.52
CA ASN A 87 -11.21 1.40 -2.78
C ASN A 87 -11.55 0.39 -3.90
N ARG A 88 -12.84 0.27 -4.22
CA ARG A 88 -13.34 -0.51 -5.34
C ARG A 88 -13.77 0.49 -6.40
N TRP A 89 -13.11 0.47 -7.56
CA TRP A 89 -13.71 1.08 -8.74
C TRP A 89 -15.06 0.39 -8.99
N VAL A 90 -16.13 1.20 -9.02
CA VAL A 90 -17.43 0.76 -9.52
C VAL A 90 -17.33 0.89 -11.04
N CYS A 91 -17.18 -0.25 -11.72
CA CYS A 91 -17.44 -0.32 -13.16
C CYS A 91 -18.96 -0.25 -13.41
#